data_AF-A0A094IT64-F1
#
_entry.id   AF-A0A094IT64-F1
#
_cell.length_a   1.000
_cell.length_b   1.000
_cell.length_c   1.000
_cell.angle_alpha   90.00
_cell.angle_beta   90.00
_cell.angle_gamma   90.00
#
_symmetry.space_group_name_H-M   'P 1'
#
loop_
_entity.id
_entity.type
_entity.pdbx_description
1 polymer ?
#
loop_
_entity_poly.entity_id
_entity_poly.type
_entity_poly.pdbx_seq_one_letter_code
_entity_poly.pdbx_strand_id
1 'polypeptide(L)'
;MLLNSRTLITTTQQVRGILELDQVKDSDGGFRLGQQVFQQNIKFDRATGALALNSVATRNEEQIHIHVCGIGIKTSKLRILLSKLKPTDYNTLKPVTLSPPDFITGSAMSCRISPTPGAIIDVARDINNYLQSTVAKAPQSCDQYYVGAGVITDTNDHSWACVTTGTRSAEELFCHT
;
A
#
# COMPACT_ATOMS: atom_id res chain seq x y z
N MET A 1 -5.15 29.59 -2.25
CA MET A 1 -3.90 28.99 -2.77
C MET A 1 -3.73 27.62 -2.10
N LEU A 2 -4.11 26.55 -2.78
CA LEU A 2 -4.03 25.18 -2.25
C LEU A 2 -2.62 24.63 -2.51
N LEU A 3 -1.70 24.88 -1.57
CA LEU A 3 -0.37 24.29 -1.56
C LEU A 3 -0.43 22.96 -0.79
N ASN A 4 -0.91 21.90 -1.42
CA ASN A 4 -0.59 20.54 -0.98
C ASN A 4 0.12 19.82 -2.12
N SER A 5 1.45 19.85 -2.12
CA SER A 5 2.30 19.16 -3.09
C SER A 5 2.31 17.66 -2.80
N ARG A 6 1.18 16.98 -2.98
CA ARG A 6 1.12 15.52 -2.96
C ARG A 6 1.71 15.00 -4.27
N THR A 7 2.74 14.16 -4.19
CA THR A 7 3.27 13.46 -5.38
C THR A 7 2.38 12.24 -5.58
N LEU A 8 1.65 12.21 -6.69
CA LEU A 8 0.70 11.16 -7.02
C LEU A 8 1.12 10.45 -8.32
N ILE A 9 0.94 9.14 -8.37
CA ILE A 9 1.02 8.35 -9.60
C ILE A 9 -0.41 7.96 -9.99
N THR A 10 -0.82 8.31 -11.20
CA THR A 10 -2.14 7.98 -11.75
C THR A 10 -2.00 7.54 -13.21
N THR A 11 -3.09 7.06 -13.80
CA THR A 11 -3.20 6.75 -15.22
C THR A 11 -3.93 7.88 -15.97
N THR A 12 -3.66 8.00 -17.27
CA THR A 12 -4.39 8.89 -18.18
C THR A 12 -5.76 8.34 -18.58
N GLN A 13 -5.98 7.03 -18.40
CA GLN A 13 -7.28 6.41 -18.58
C GLN A 13 -8.11 6.58 -17.30
N GLN A 14 -9.43 6.71 -17.46
CA GLN A 14 -10.32 6.78 -16.32
C GLN A 14 -10.41 5.41 -15.64
N VAL A 15 -9.95 5.34 -14.39
CA VAL A 15 -10.02 4.15 -13.54
C VAL A 15 -10.41 4.66 -12.17
N ARG A 16 -11.57 4.25 -11.64
CA ARG A 16 -12.12 4.90 -10.44
C ARG A 16 -11.30 4.63 -9.18
N GLY A 17 -10.74 3.42 -9.06
CA GLY A 17 -9.77 3.12 -8.02
C GLY A 17 -9.42 1.65 -7.95
N ILE A 18 -9.21 1.19 -6.72
CA ILE A 18 -8.67 -0.13 -6.41
C ILE A 18 -9.56 -1.30 -6.89
N LEU A 19 -10.88 -1.11 -6.96
CA LEU A 19 -11.81 -2.15 -7.39
C LEU A 19 -11.77 -2.42 -8.89
N GLU A 20 -11.23 -1.49 -9.68
CA GLU A 20 -11.10 -1.60 -11.13
C GLU A 20 -9.66 -1.92 -11.58
N LEU A 21 -8.77 -2.28 -10.66
CA LEU A 21 -7.38 -2.62 -10.97
C LEU A 21 -7.24 -3.84 -11.90
N ASP A 22 -8.16 -4.80 -11.86
CA ASP A 22 -8.14 -5.96 -12.74
C ASP A 22 -8.59 -5.65 -14.18
N GLN A 23 -9.14 -4.46 -14.41
CA GLN A 23 -9.62 -4.01 -15.72
C GLN A 23 -8.54 -3.28 -16.53
N VAL A 24 -7.41 -2.93 -15.91
CA VAL A 24 -6.29 -2.28 -16.58
C VAL A 24 -5.26 -3.30 -17.08
N LYS A 25 -4.65 -3.02 -18.23
CA LYS A 25 -3.65 -3.90 -18.85
C LYS A 25 -2.43 -4.17 -17.97
N ASP A 26 -2.03 -3.19 -17.17
CA ASP A 26 -0.86 -3.25 -16.28
C ASP A 26 -1.27 -2.76 -14.89
N SER A 27 -1.89 -3.64 -14.12
CA SER A 27 -2.47 -3.35 -12.80
C SER A 27 -1.43 -2.95 -11.75
N ASP A 28 -0.20 -3.44 -11.87
CA ASP A 28 0.91 -3.09 -10.97
C ASP A 28 1.73 -1.89 -11.47
N GLY A 29 1.52 -1.42 -12.69
CA GLY A 29 2.38 -0.43 -13.36
C GLY A 29 2.65 0.83 -12.53
N GLY A 30 1.64 1.35 -11.84
CA GLY A 30 1.78 2.51 -10.96
C GLY A 30 2.62 2.23 -9.71
N PHE A 31 2.44 1.07 -9.08
CA PHE A 31 3.22 0.66 -7.91
C PHE A 31 4.67 0.34 -8.29
N ARG A 32 4.87 -0.33 -9.42
CA ARG A 32 6.20 -0.59 -9.99
C ARG A 32 6.94 0.71 -10.29
N LEU A 33 6.28 1.68 -10.92
CA LEU A 33 6.86 3.01 -11.15
C LEU A 33 7.27 3.69 -9.84
N GLY A 34 6.41 3.67 -8.82
CA GLY A 34 6.73 4.26 -7.51
C GLY A 34 7.96 3.63 -6.86
N GLN A 35 8.09 2.30 -6.93
CA GLN A 35 9.26 1.59 -6.43
C GLN A 35 10.54 1.89 -7.23
N GLN A 36 10.42 2.05 -8.56
CA GLN A 36 11.53 2.47 -9.42
C GLN A 36 11.99 3.90 -9.10
N VAL A 37 11.06 4.82 -8.82
CA VAL A 37 11.38 6.18 -8.37
C VAL A 37 12.22 6.13 -7.07
N PHE A 38 11.88 5.25 -6.14
CA PHE A 38 12.67 5.06 -4.91
C PHE A 38 14.06 4.46 -5.16
N GLN A 39 14.21 3.59 -6.16
CA GLN A 39 15.51 3.04 -6.57
C GLN A 39 16.43 4.09 -7.20
N GLN A 40 15.86 5.10 -7.87
CA GLN A 40 16.63 6.17 -8.50
C GLN A 40 17.20 7.18 -7.49
N ASN A 41 16.66 7.24 -6.26
CA ASN A 41 17.16 8.08 -5.17
C ASN A 41 17.29 9.59 -5.53
N ILE A 42 16.33 10.12 -6.30
CA ILE A 42 16.34 11.53 -6.73
C ILE A 42 15.65 12.42 -5.69
N LYS A 43 14.40 12.08 -5.35
CA LYS A 43 13.56 12.84 -4.39
C LYS A 43 13.25 12.05 -3.13
N PHE A 44 13.03 10.74 -3.30
CA PHE A 44 12.75 9.79 -2.25
C PHE A 44 13.61 8.55 -2.49
N ASP A 45 14.00 7.86 -1.42
CA ASP A 45 14.79 6.63 -1.49
C ASP A 45 13.99 5.45 -0.96
N ARG A 46 14.50 4.22 -1.12
CA ARG A 46 13.83 3.03 -0.58
C ARG A 46 13.71 3.09 0.94
N ALA A 47 14.72 3.60 1.65
CA ALA A 47 14.77 3.67 3.11
C ALA A 47 13.76 4.65 3.73
N THR A 48 13.22 5.57 2.94
CA THR A 48 12.28 6.64 3.34
C THR A 48 10.97 6.59 2.56
N GLY A 49 10.92 5.85 1.45
CA GLY A 49 9.77 5.81 0.57
C GLY A 49 8.66 4.89 1.08
N ALA A 50 7.42 5.30 0.84
CA ALA A 50 6.26 4.42 0.89
C ALA A 50 5.25 4.81 -0.20
N LEU A 51 4.47 3.82 -0.64
CA LEU A 51 3.36 3.98 -1.56
C LEU A 51 2.07 3.63 -0.82
N ALA A 52 1.01 4.37 -1.10
CA ALA A 52 -0.33 4.07 -0.57
C ALA A 52 -1.40 4.27 -1.63
N LEU A 53 -2.38 3.37 -1.66
CA LEU A 53 -3.60 3.48 -2.46
C LEU A 53 -4.79 3.36 -1.51
N ASN A 54 -5.56 4.43 -1.43
CA ASN A 54 -6.72 4.49 -0.55
C ASN A 54 -7.87 3.61 -1.05
N SER A 55 -8.69 3.14 -0.11
CA SER A 55 -9.90 2.39 -0.39
C SER A 55 -11.00 3.29 -0.95
N VAL A 56 -12.09 2.69 -1.44
CA VAL A 56 -13.28 3.45 -1.85
C VAL A 56 -13.84 4.27 -0.69
N ALA A 57 -13.83 3.70 0.53
CA ALA A 57 -14.38 4.34 1.72
C ALA A 57 -13.57 5.55 2.20
N THR A 58 -12.31 5.70 1.77
CA THR A 58 -11.41 6.74 2.28
C THR A 58 -10.77 7.61 1.21
N ARG A 59 -11.07 7.38 -0.07
CA ARG A 59 -10.60 8.24 -1.18
C ARG A 59 -11.49 9.47 -1.31
N ASN A 60 -10.91 10.57 -1.80
CA ASN A 60 -11.66 11.79 -2.10
C ASN A 60 -11.90 11.96 -3.61
N GLU A 61 -11.15 11.24 -4.44
CA GLU A 61 -11.21 11.31 -5.89
C GLU A 61 -11.60 9.96 -6.51
N GLU A 62 -12.50 10.00 -7.50
CA GLU A 62 -12.92 8.85 -8.32
C GLU A 62 -11.99 8.64 -9.54
N GLN A 63 -10.70 8.85 -9.31
CA GLN A 63 -9.61 8.54 -10.22
C GLN A 63 -8.50 7.90 -9.39
N ILE A 64 -8.04 6.72 -9.80
CA ILE A 64 -7.02 5.96 -9.10
C ILE A 64 -5.75 6.80 -8.96
N HIS A 65 -5.22 6.91 -7.75
CA HIS A 65 -3.96 7.58 -7.52
C HIS A 65 -3.22 6.90 -6.38
N ILE A 66 -1.93 6.66 -6.60
CA ILE A 66 -1.01 6.13 -5.60
C ILE A 66 -0.26 7.31 -5.01
N HIS A 67 -0.35 7.46 -3.70
CA HIS A 67 0.40 8.44 -2.94
C HIS A 67 1.86 8.01 -2.90
N VAL A 68 2.77 8.89 -3.29
CA VAL A 68 4.22 8.69 -3.18
C VAL A 68 4.72 9.54 -2.01
N CYS A 69 5.13 8.86 -0.95
CA CYS A 69 5.46 9.46 0.34
C CYS A 69 6.95 9.27 0.63
N GLY A 70 7.60 10.25 1.26
CA GLY A 70 9.03 10.13 1.55
C GLY A 70 9.62 11.01 2.65
N ILE A 71 8.81 11.73 3.44
CA ILE A 71 9.30 12.54 4.56
C ILE A 71 8.73 11.96 5.86
N GLY A 72 9.61 11.59 6.80
CA GLY A 72 9.24 11.07 8.13
C GLY A 72 9.13 9.54 8.26
N ILE A 73 9.16 8.80 7.15
CA ILE A 73 8.99 7.33 7.17
C ILE A 73 10.23 6.58 7.70
N LYS A 74 11.41 7.20 7.77
CA LYS A 74 12.60 6.57 8.38
C LYS A 74 12.35 6.17 9.85
N THR A 75 11.50 6.91 10.54
CA THR A 75 11.02 6.64 11.91
C THR A 75 9.61 6.07 11.93
N SER A 76 9.09 5.63 10.78
CA SER A 76 7.75 5.06 10.68
C SER A 76 7.62 3.87 11.62
N LYS A 77 6.59 3.91 12.47
CA LYS A 77 6.28 2.78 13.36
C LYS A 77 5.94 1.53 12.54
N LEU A 78 5.35 1.70 11.36
CA LEU A 78 5.07 0.63 10.42
C LEU A 78 6.35 -0.03 9.92
N ARG A 79 7.34 0.76 9.47
CA ARG A 79 8.64 0.24 9.02
C ARG A 79 9.33 -0.55 10.13
N ILE A 80 9.35 0.00 11.35
CA ILE A 80 9.95 -0.65 12.52
C ILE A 80 9.22 -1.96 12.85
N LEU A 81 7.88 -1.97 12.79
CA LEU A 81 7.07 -3.16 13.00
C LEU A 81 7.44 -4.25 11.99
N LEU A 82 7.40 -3.94 10.70
CA LEU A 82 7.66 -4.90 9.62
C LEU A 82 9.08 -5.47 9.70
N SER A 83 10.05 -4.65 10.12
CA SER A 83 11.46 -5.06 10.29
C SER A 83 11.68 -6.11 11.39
N LYS A 84 10.73 -6.23 12.34
CA LYS A 84 10.78 -7.22 13.43
C LYS A 84 10.09 -8.54 13.05
N LEU A 85 9.33 -8.55 11.96
CA LEU A 85 8.64 -9.75 11.50
C LEU A 85 9.62 -10.71 10.83
N LYS A 86 9.39 -12.01 11.00
CA LYS A 86 10.23 -13.05 10.40
C LYS A 86 9.87 -13.20 8.91
N PRO A 87 10.78 -12.93 7.95
CA PRO A 87 10.47 -12.93 6.52
C PRO A 87 9.82 -14.23 6.02
N THR A 88 10.28 -15.38 6.51
CA THR A 88 9.77 -16.70 6.08
C THR A 88 8.28 -16.88 6.33
N ASP A 89 7.72 -16.18 7.31
CA ASP A 89 6.34 -16.32 7.69
C ASP A 89 5.41 -15.55 6.74
N TYR A 90 5.96 -14.59 5.98
CA TYR A 90 5.23 -13.66 5.12
C TYR A 90 5.55 -13.85 3.63
N ASN A 91 5.99 -15.04 3.22
CA ASN A 91 6.15 -15.39 1.79
C ASN A 91 4.81 -15.37 1.02
N THR A 92 3.71 -15.46 1.74
CA THR A 92 2.33 -15.25 1.26
C THR A 92 1.69 -14.10 2.04
N LEU A 93 0.59 -13.55 1.52
CA LEU A 93 -0.18 -12.52 2.20
C LEU A 93 -0.69 -13.08 3.55
N LYS A 94 -0.27 -12.45 4.67
CA LYS A 94 -0.70 -12.83 6.02
C LYS A 94 -1.01 -11.62 6.88
N PRO A 95 -1.93 -11.74 7.85
CA PRO A 95 -2.25 -10.65 8.78
C PRO A 95 -1.03 -10.14 9.54
N VAL A 96 -0.94 -8.83 9.70
CA VAL A 96 0.03 -8.16 10.56
C VAL A 96 -0.72 -7.54 11.73
N THR A 97 -0.28 -7.82 12.96
CA THR A 97 -0.89 -7.26 14.16
C THR A 97 -0.54 -5.78 14.30
N LEU A 98 -1.55 -4.91 14.23
CA LEU A 98 -1.44 -3.47 14.47
C LEU A 98 -1.98 -3.15 15.87
N SER A 99 -1.10 -2.80 16.81
CA SER A 99 -1.48 -2.61 18.22
C SER A 99 -1.43 -1.14 18.65
N PRO A 100 -2.42 -0.66 19.42
CA PRO A 100 -2.34 0.63 20.11
C PRO A 100 -1.20 0.66 21.15
N PRO A 101 -0.63 1.84 21.47
CA PRO A 101 -0.97 3.16 20.94
C PRO A 101 -0.27 3.48 19.61
N ASP A 102 0.52 2.54 19.08
CA ASP A 102 1.35 2.78 17.90
C ASP A 102 0.54 2.88 16.60
N PHE A 103 -0.58 2.17 16.54
CA PHE A 103 -1.51 2.18 15.42
C PHE A 103 -2.92 2.51 15.88
N ILE A 104 -3.62 3.35 15.11
CA ILE A 104 -4.98 3.78 15.42
C ILE A 104 -5.95 2.61 15.22
N THR A 105 -6.83 2.41 16.20
CA THR A 105 -7.89 1.40 16.16
C THR A 105 -8.74 1.52 14.89
N GLY A 106 -9.10 0.37 14.30
CA GLY A 106 -9.85 0.32 13.03
C GLY A 106 -8.96 0.19 11.79
N SER A 107 -7.64 0.18 11.97
CA SER A 107 -6.69 -0.23 10.93
C SER A 107 -6.47 -1.75 11.00
N ALA A 108 -6.59 -2.44 9.87
CA ALA A 108 -6.18 -3.82 9.71
C ALA A 108 -5.34 -3.95 8.43
N MET A 109 -4.41 -4.90 8.44
CA MET A 109 -3.48 -5.06 7.33
C MET A 109 -3.02 -6.51 7.23
N SER A 110 -2.88 -6.99 6.00
CA SER A 110 -2.17 -8.22 5.68
C SER A 110 -1.05 -7.91 4.72
N CYS A 111 0.13 -8.48 4.92
CA CYS A 111 1.29 -8.20 4.10
C CYS A 111 1.98 -9.46 3.59
N ARG A 112 2.76 -9.27 2.53
CA ARG A 112 3.70 -10.23 1.98
C ARG A 112 5.04 -9.53 1.76
N ILE A 113 6.12 -10.24 2.03
CA ILE A 113 7.48 -9.73 1.85
C ILE A 113 8.08 -10.21 0.52
N SER A 114 8.96 -9.39 -0.06
CA SER A 114 9.85 -9.80 -1.13
C SER A 114 10.95 -10.70 -0.55
N PRO A 115 11.24 -11.87 -1.13
CA PRO A 115 12.32 -12.74 -0.63
C PRO A 115 13.71 -12.12 -0.83
N THR A 116 13.84 -11.15 -1.74
CA THR A 116 15.11 -10.53 -2.10
C THR A 116 15.13 -9.05 -1.70
N PRO A 117 16.13 -8.59 -0.92
CA PRO A 117 16.36 -7.17 -0.66
C PRO A 117 16.49 -6.38 -1.96
N GLY A 118 16.05 -5.13 -1.97
CA GLY A 118 16.16 -4.24 -3.13
C GLY A 118 15.16 -4.51 -4.27
N ALA A 119 14.49 -5.66 -4.24
CA ALA A 119 13.59 -6.07 -5.32
C ALA A 119 12.26 -5.29 -5.31
N ILE A 120 11.71 -5.10 -6.50
CA ILE A 120 10.35 -4.60 -6.69
C ILE A 120 9.37 -5.74 -6.38
N ILE A 121 8.30 -5.42 -5.67
CA ILE A 121 7.23 -6.38 -5.34
C ILE A 121 5.94 -6.00 -6.07
N ASP A 122 5.29 -7.00 -6.66
CA ASP A 122 3.97 -6.87 -7.28
C ASP A 122 2.88 -6.89 -6.22
N VAL A 123 2.28 -5.73 -5.95
CA VAL A 123 1.19 -5.59 -4.97
C VAL A 123 -0.17 -5.75 -5.60
N ALA A 124 -0.33 -5.42 -6.90
CA ALA A 124 -1.60 -5.54 -7.59
C ALA A 124 -2.10 -7.00 -7.62
N ARG A 125 -1.19 -7.96 -7.74
CA ARG A 125 -1.51 -9.39 -7.59
C ARG A 125 -2.14 -9.70 -6.23
N ASP A 126 -1.57 -9.16 -5.15
CA ASP A 126 -2.06 -9.44 -3.80
C ASP A 126 -3.42 -8.75 -3.55
N ILE A 127 -3.62 -7.53 -4.08
CA ILE A 127 -4.90 -6.82 -4.06
C ILE A 127 -5.98 -7.63 -4.79
N ASN A 128 -5.71 -8.02 -6.05
CA ASN A 128 -6.68 -8.73 -6.89
C ASN A 128 -7.05 -10.08 -6.28
N ASN A 129 -6.06 -10.83 -5.78
CA ASN A 129 -6.32 -12.10 -5.10
C ASN A 129 -7.18 -11.89 -3.85
N TYR A 130 -6.91 -10.85 -3.04
CA TYR A 130 -7.69 -10.56 -1.84
C TYR A 130 -9.16 -10.21 -2.17
N LEU A 131 -9.37 -9.34 -3.17
CA LEU A 131 -10.70 -8.95 -3.66
C LEU A 131 -11.48 -10.11 -4.29
N GLN A 132 -10.81 -11.10 -4.88
CA GLN A 132 -11.46 -12.24 -5.54
C GLN A 132 -11.70 -13.43 -4.61
N SER A 133 -10.83 -13.66 -3.63
CA SER A 133 -10.82 -14.90 -2.83
C SER A 133 -11.19 -14.73 -1.36
N THR A 134 -11.02 -13.52 -0.81
CA THR A 134 -11.19 -13.27 0.63
C THR A 134 -12.41 -12.42 0.93
N VAL A 135 -12.67 -11.43 0.08
CA VAL A 135 -13.77 -10.48 0.27
C VAL A 135 -15.02 -10.95 -0.46
N ALA A 136 -16.15 -10.98 0.24
CA ALA A 136 -17.44 -11.16 -0.42
C ALA A 136 -17.77 -9.91 -1.26
N LYS A 137 -17.99 -10.09 -2.56
CA LYS A 137 -18.35 -8.99 -3.48
C LYS A 137 -19.75 -8.45 -3.18
N ALA A 138 -20.06 -7.25 -3.64
CA ALA A 138 -21.43 -6.75 -3.62
C ALA A 138 -22.34 -7.61 -4.52
N PRO A 139 -23.62 -7.82 -4.13
CA PRO A 139 -24.32 -7.23 -2.98
C PRO A 139 -24.13 -7.94 -1.64
N GLN A 140 -23.33 -9.01 -1.57
CA GLN A 140 -23.22 -9.86 -0.37
C GLN A 140 -22.49 -9.18 0.79
N SER A 141 -21.52 -8.30 0.53
CA SER A 141 -20.86 -7.47 1.54
C SER A 141 -20.35 -6.14 0.97
N CYS A 142 -20.16 -5.16 1.87
CA CYS A 142 -19.51 -3.88 1.60
C CYS A 142 -18.00 -3.90 1.89
N ASP A 143 -17.45 -5.02 2.36
CA ASP A 143 -16.05 -5.13 2.80
C ASP A 143 -15.05 -4.74 1.70
N GLN A 144 -15.39 -4.97 0.43
CA GLN A 144 -14.53 -4.59 -0.70
C GLN A 144 -14.26 -3.07 -0.76
N TYR A 145 -15.20 -2.25 -0.28
CA TYR A 145 -15.05 -0.80 -0.29
C TYR A 145 -14.02 -0.30 0.74
N TYR A 146 -13.63 -1.14 1.69
CA TYR A 146 -12.62 -0.84 2.71
C TYR A 146 -11.23 -1.38 2.35
N VAL A 147 -11.09 -2.03 1.19
CA VAL A 147 -9.79 -2.54 0.73
C VAL A 147 -8.95 -1.39 0.20
N GLY A 148 -7.78 -1.19 0.79
CA GLY A 148 -6.72 -0.32 0.31
C GLY A 148 -5.42 -1.10 0.15
N ALA A 149 -4.33 -0.42 -0.20
CA ALA A 149 -3.04 -1.08 -0.32
C ALA A 149 -1.86 -0.14 -0.06
N GLY A 150 -0.71 -0.72 0.22
CA GLY A 150 0.53 0.03 0.32
C GLY A 150 1.76 -0.81 0.06
N VAL A 151 2.86 -0.12 -0.24
CA VAL A 151 4.20 -0.70 -0.40
C VAL A 151 5.17 0.10 0.43
N ILE A 152 5.98 -0.58 1.24
CA ILE A 152 7.03 0.03 2.06
C ILE A 152 8.21 -0.93 2.13
N THR A 153 9.44 -0.44 2.28
CA THR A 153 10.56 -1.34 2.59
C THR A 153 10.80 -1.40 4.09
N ASP A 154 11.33 -2.51 4.60
CA ASP A 154 11.79 -2.58 5.98
C ASP A 154 13.23 -2.05 6.14
N THR A 155 13.80 -2.17 7.34
CA THR A 155 15.20 -1.75 7.60
C THR A 155 16.24 -2.67 6.95
N ASN A 156 15.84 -3.84 6.47
CA ASN A 156 16.69 -4.81 5.79
C ASN A 156 16.54 -4.71 4.24
N ASP A 157 15.92 -3.64 3.76
CA ASP A 157 15.66 -3.34 2.34
C ASP A 157 14.74 -4.35 1.63
N HIS A 158 14.00 -5.17 2.36
CA HIS A 158 12.95 -5.99 1.77
C HIS A 158 11.69 -5.14 1.53
N SER A 159 11.13 -5.24 0.33
CA SER A 159 9.84 -4.62 0.01
C SER A 159 8.69 -5.44 0.59
N TRP A 160 7.74 -4.77 1.22
CA TRP A 160 6.49 -5.33 1.74
C TRP A 160 5.33 -4.83 0.90
N ALA A 161 4.55 -5.76 0.35
CA ALA A 161 3.29 -5.49 -0.32
C ALA A 161 2.16 -5.80 0.65
N CYS A 162 1.29 -4.83 0.90
CA CYS A 162 0.27 -4.94 1.93
C CYS A 162 -1.11 -4.56 1.39
N VAL A 163 -2.10 -5.34 1.77
CA VAL A 163 -3.52 -5.03 1.62
C VAL A 163 -4.04 -4.53 2.96
N THR A 164 -4.63 -3.35 2.98
CA THR A 164 -5.24 -2.78 4.18
C THR A 164 -6.74 -3.00 4.15
N THR A 165 -7.32 -3.27 5.31
CA THR A 165 -8.76 -3.33 5.51
C THR A 165 -9.13 -2.48 6.72
N GLY A 166 -10.35 -1.95 6.74
CA GLY A 166 -10.85 -1.13 7.84
C GLY A 166 -11.13 0.31 7.45
N THR A 167 -11.41 1.14 8.46
CA THR A 167 -12.01 2.47 8.27
C THR A 167 -10.98 3.60 8.17
N ARG A 168 -9.70 3.29 8.32
CA ARG A 168 -8.59 4.25 8.18
C ARG A 168 -8.00 4.18 6.79
N SER A 169 -7.47 5.30 6.31
CA SER A 169 -6.90 5.36 4.96
C SER A 169 -5.54 4.67 4.91
N ALA A 170 -5.23 4.05 3.76
CA ALA A 170 -3.89 3.50 3.55
C ALA A 170 -2.84 4.61 3.58
N GLU A 171 -3.16 5.81 3.08
CA GLU A 171 -2.31 6.99 3.17
C GLU A 171 -1.91 7.28 4.63
N GLU A 172 -2.85 7.21 5.58
CA GLU A 172 -2.54 7.44 7.00
C GLU A 172 -1.54 6.41 7.55
N LEU A 173 -1.77 5.13 7.23
CA LEU A 173 -0.93 4.04 7.73
C LEU A 173 0.49 4.06 7.12
N PHE A 174 0.62 4.39 5.83
CA PHE A 174 1.89 4.31 5.11
C PHE A 174 2.67 5.62 5.05
N CYS A 175 1.98 6.77 5.10
CA CYS A 175 2.59 8.08 4.88
C CYS A 175 2.67 8.94 6.15
N HIS A 176 1.97 8.57 7.22
CA HIS A 176 1.85 9.41 8.42
C HIS A 176 2.12 8.67 9.75
N THR A 177 2.44 7.37 9.72
CA THR A 177 2.69 6.53 10.90
C THR A 177 4.16 6.16 11.05
#